data_AF-A0A2S3ZMB8-F1
#
_entry.id   AF-A0A2S3ZMB8-F1
#
_cell.length_a   1.000
_cell.length_b   1.000
_cell.length_c   1.000
_cell.angle_alpha   90.00
_cell.angle_beta   90.00
_cell.angle_gamma   90.00
#
_symmetry.space_group_name_H-M   'P 1'
#
loop_
_entity.id
_entity.type
_entity.pdbx_description
1 polymer ?
#
loop_
_entity_poly.entity_id
_entity_poly.type
_entity_poly.pdbx_seq_one_letter_code
_entity_poly.pdbx_strand_id
1 'polypeptide(L)'
;MSEKKPQTMKPATAAQKLGILLEAAPEEFQSTPVSRTELAALEANPPEWLTQLRANGPHPKQVVAAKLGVSISGLVRGEVTEPLTSAEIQALLQQPPAWLVTERATQFEVREEQIRVKDRDAEKARKKAHAERFAAQNEKAARKNS
;
A
#
# COMPACT_ATOMS: atom_id res chain seq x y z
N MET A 1 -31.13 15.50 14.49
CA MET A 1 -29.82 15.18 13.90
C MET A 1 -29.68 13.67 13.93
N SER A 2 -29.65 12.99 12.79
CA SER A 2 -29.54 11.53 12.75
C SER A 2 -28.09 11.14 13.08
N GLU A 3 -27.88 10.50 14.22
CA GLU A 3 -26.58 9.94 14.61
C GLU A 3 -26.17 8.87 13.60
N LYS A 4 -25.23 9.21 12.72
CA LYS A 4 -24.64 8.25 11.79
C LYS A 4 -23.96 7.17 12.61
N LYS A 5 -24.50 5.94 12.56
CA LYS A 5 -23.89 4.76 13.17
C LYS A 5 -22.38 4.74 12.84
N PRO A 6 -21.48 4.70 13.84
CA PRO A 6 -20.05 4.67 13.58
C PRO A 6 -19.76 3.43 12.72
N GLN A 7 -19.16 3.66 11.55
CA GLN A 7 -18.71 2.57 10.69
C GLN A 7 -17.47 1.95 11.35
N THR A 8 -17.71 0.85 12.06
CA THR A 8 -16.67 0.02 12.68
C THR A 8 -16.17 -1.02 11.69
N MET A 9 -14.89 -1.38 11.80
CA MET A 9 -14.26 -2.44 11.02
C MET A 9 -13.69 -3.51 11.95
N LYS A 10 -13.49 -4.71 11.40
CA LYS A 10 -12.91 -5.83 12.12
C LYS A 10 -11.46 -5.48 12.53
N PRO A 11 -10.98 -5.95 13.69
CA PRO A 11 -9.59 -5.79 14.13
C PRO A 11 -8.57 -6.18 13.07
N ALA A 12 -8.80 -7.29 12.34
CA ALA A 12 -7.95 -7.72 11.24
C ALA A 12 -7.83 -6.67 10.12
N THR A 13 -8.93 -5.99 9.78
CA THR A 13 -8.92 -4.91 8.78
C THR A 13 -8.19 -3.68 9.30
N ALA A 14 -8.34 -3.35 10.58
CA ALA A 14 -7.62 -2.25 11.21
C ALA A 14 -6.11 -2.52 11.27
N ALA A 15 -5.69 -3.72 11.72
CA ALA A 15 -4.30 -4.16 11.71
C ALA A 15 -3.66 -4.06 10.31
N GLN A 16 -4.39 -4.52 9.28
CA GLN A 16 -3.90 -4.46 7.91
C GLN A 16 -3.72 -3.02 7.42
N LYS A 17 -4.60 -2.09 7.81
CA LYS A 17 -4.45 -0.67 7.50
C LYS A 17 -3.29 -0.03 8.27
N LEU A 18 -3.09 -0.43 9.52
CA LEU A 18 -1.97 0.01 10.35
C LEU A 18 -0.62 -0.59 9.94
N GLY A 19 -0.61 -1.60 9.07
CA GLY A 19 0.60 -2.27 8.61
C GLY A 19 1.23 -3.21 9.65
N ILE A 20 0.43 -3.78 10.55
CA ILE A 20 0.90 -4.69 11.61
C ILE A 20 0.27 -6.08 11.48
N LEU A 21 0.91 -7.08 12.08
CA LEU A 21 0.32 -8.39 12.28
C LEU A 21 -0.64 -8.34 13.47
N LEU A 22 -1.90 -8.75 13.27
CA LEU A 22 -2.93 -8.70 14.32
C LEU A 22 -2.54 -9.53 15.55
N GLU A 23 -1.99 -10.72 15.33
CA GLU A 23 -1.60 -11.67 16.39
C GLU A 23 -0.48 -11.14 17.30
N ALA A 24 0.26 -10.13 16.84
CA ALA A 24 1.30 -9.47 17.62
C ALA A 24 0.81 -8.21 18.37
N ALA A 25 -0.44 -7.78 18.12
CA ALA A 25 -1.04 -6.65 18.81
C ALA A 25 -1.57 -7.04 20.21
N PRO A 26 -1.77 -6.08 21.14
CA PRO A 26 -2.40 -6.36 22.43
C PRO A 26 -3.80 -6.95 22.30
N GLU A 27 -4.20 -7.80 23.25
CA GLU A 27 -5.49 -8.51 23.25
C GLU A 27 -6.68 -7.55 23.10
N GLU A 28 -6.61 -6.38 23.76
CA GLU A 28 -7.66 -5.37 23.70
C GLU A 28 -7.89 -4.87 22.27
N PHE A 29 -6.82 -4.79 21.46
CA PHE A 29 -6.92 -4.44 20.05
C PHE A 29 -7.41 -5.63 19.21
N GLN A 30 -7.02 -6.86 19.56
CA GLN A 30 -7.42 -8.07 18.83
C GLN A 30 -8.92 -8.37 18.94
N SER A 31 -9.53 -8.07 20.09
CA SER A 31 -10.95 -8.37 20.35
C SER A 31 -11.91 -7.23 20.00
N THR A 32 -11.42 -5.99 19.92
CA THR A 32 -12.29 -4.79 19.86
C THR A 32 -12.43 -4.23 18.44
N PRO A 33 -13.65 -4.18 17.87
CA PRO A 33 -13.88 -3.51 16.59
C PRO A 33 -13.42 -2.05 16.62
N VAL A 34 -12.75 -1.62 15.56
CA VAL A 34 -12.14 -0.30 15.48
C VAL A 34 -12.95 0.59 14.55
N SER A 35 -13.36 1.77 15.00
CA SER A 35 -14.00 2.78 14.16
C SER A 35 -12.96 3.48 13.27
N ARG A 36 -13.45 4.12 12.21
CA ARG A 36 -12.58 4.95 11.34
C ARG A 36 -11.89 6.08 12.12
N THR A 37 -12.55 6.64 13.13
CA THR A 37 -12.00 7.72 13.96
C THR A 37 -10.88 7.21 14.86
N GLU A 38 -11.06 6.05 15.51
CA GLU A 38 -10.03 5.43 16.35
C GLU A 38 -8.81 5.00 15.52
N LEU A 39 -9.03 4.43 14.33
CA LEU A 39 -7.94 4.10 13.41
C LEU A 39 -7.13 5.36 13.07
N ALA A 40 -7.78 6.47 12.72
CA ALA A 40 -7.11 7.72 12.42
C ALA A 40 -6.36 8.28 13.64
N ALA A 41 -6.89 8.11 14.85
CA ALA A 41 -6.21 8.51 16.08
C ALA A 41 -4.95 7.66 16.34
N LEU A 42 -5.02 6.34 16.12
CA LEU A 42 -3.86 5.43 16.21
C LEU A 42 -2.79 5.75 15.15
N GLU A 43 -3.20 6.21 13.97
CA GLU A 43 -2.26 6.65 12.92
C GLU A 43 -1.60 7.98 13.27
N ALA A 44 -2.37 8.94 13.79
CA ALA A 44 -1.89 10.28 14.12
C ALA A 44 -1.00 10.30 15.37
N ASN A 45 -1.39 9.55 16.41
CA ASN A 45 -0.68 9.47 17.68
C ASN A 45 -0.45 8.00 18.03
N PRO A 46 0.50 7.32 17.36
CA PRO A 46 0.71 5.90 17.57
C PRO A 46 1.24 5.64 18.99
N PRO A 47 0.58 4.75 19.76
CA PRO A 47 1.10 4.34 21.06
C PRO A 47 2.43 3.57 20.91
N GLU A 48 3.14 3.41 22.01
CA GLU A 48 4.47 2.79 22.02
C GLU A 48 4.46 1.38 21.44
N TRP A 49 3.49 0.53 21.81
CA TRP A 49 3.36 -0.82 21.28
C TRP A 49 3.22 -0.84 19.75
N LEU A 50 2.46 0.11 19.18
CA LEU A 50 2.25 0.20 17.73
C LEU A 50 3.53 0.64 17.02
N THR A 51 4.23 1.60 17.61
CA THR A 51 5.52 2.08 17.12
C THR A 51 6.56 0.95 17.13
N GLN A 52 6.64 0.20 18.23
CA GLN A 52 7.56 -0.91 18.39
C GLN A 52 7.27 -2.05 17.40
N LEU A 53 6.00 -2.42 17.20
CA LEU A 53 5.62 -3.43 16.22
C LEU A 53 5.98 -3.01 14.78
N ARG A 54 5.73 -1.75 14.42
CA ARG A 54 6.12 -1.23 13.09
C ARG A 54 7.63 -1.18 12.89
N ALA A 55 8.39 -0.91 13.95
CA ALA A 55 9.84 -0.84 13.88
C ALA A 55 10.49 -2.22 13.82
N ASN A 56 10.05 -3.15 14.68
CA ASN A 56 10.80 -4.38 15.00
C ASN A 56 9.97 -5.65 14.89
N GLY A 57 8.65 -5.54 15.04
CA GLY A 57 7.76 -6.67 15.21
C GLY A 57 7.72 -7.61 14.00
N PRO A 58 7.10 -8.79 14.17
CA PRO A 58 6.78 -9.66 13.05
C PRO A 58 5.91 -8.89 12.05
N HIS A 59 6.46 -8.65 10.87
CA HIS A 59 5.81 -7.85 9.85
C HIS A 59 4.82 -8.71 9.06
N PRO A 60 3.64 -8.18 8.71
CA PRO A 60 2.75 -8.89 7.80
C PRO A 60 3.40 -9.02 6.42
N LYS A 61 3.01 -10.05 5.65
CA LYS A 61 3.57 -10.38 4.32
C LYS A 61 3.71 -9.17 3.38
N GLN A 62 2.75 -8.25 3.44
CA GLN A 62 2.75 -7.01 2.66
C GLN A 62 3.97 -6.13 2.98
N VAL A 63 4.26 -5.95 4.27
CA VAL A 63 5.37 -5.13 4.76
C VAL A 63 6.69 -5.86 4.53
N VAL A 64 6.74 -7.18 4.72
CA VAL A 64 7.92 -8.00 4.39
C VAL A 64 8.29 -7.87 2.91
N ALA A 65 7.33 -8.08 2.00
CA ALA A 65 7.56 -7.97 0.56
C ALA A 65 8.03 -6.56 0.17
N ALA A 66 7.43 -5.52 0.75
CA ALA A 66 7.83 -4.13 0.53
C ALA A 66 9.27 -3.87 0.99
N LYS A 67 9.64 -4.33 2.19
CA LYS A 67 11.00 -4.17 2.75
C LYS A 67 12.06 -4.94 1.97
N LEU A 68 11.74 -6.14 1.50
CA LEU A 68 12.64 -6.96 0.66
C LEU A 68 12.71 -6.47 -0.80
N GLY A 69 11.79 -5.61 -1.23
CA GLY A 69 11.75 -5.10 -2.60
C GLY A 69 11.27 -6.14 -3.61
N VAL A 70 10.37 -7.04 -3.20
CA VAL A 70 9.81 -8.11 -4.04
C VAL A 70 8.28 -8.04 -4.09
N SER A 71 7.65 -8.83 -4.95
CA SER A 71 6.21 -9.05 -4.90
C SER A 71 5.83 -10.06 -3.82
N ILE A 72 4.57 -10.04 -3.36
CA ILE A 72 4.06 -11.09 -2.44
C ILE A 72 4.18 -12.47 -3.08
N SER A 73 3.93 -12.58 -4.38
CA SER A 73 4.05 -13.85 -5.10
C SER A 73 5.50 -14.32 -5.19
N GLY A 74 6.46 -13.40 -5.29
CA GLY A 74 7.89 -13.69 -5.19
C GLY A 74 8.28 -14.20 -3.80
N LEU A 75 7.69 -13.61 -2.75
CA LEU A 75 7.87 -14.07 -1.38
C LEU A 75 7.40 -15.53 -1.20
N VAL A 76 6.23 -15.88 -1.75
CA VAL A 76 5.69 -17.25 -1.73
C VAL A 76 6.58 -18.22 -2.52
N ARG A 77 7.13 -17.82 -3.68
CA ARG A 77 8.09 -18.64 -4.45
C ARG A 77 9.41 -18.85 -3.71
N GLY A 78 9.82 -17.90 -2.88
CA GLY A 78 10.94 -18.02 -1.95
C GLY A 78 10.62 -18.83 -0.69
N GLU A 79 9.44 -19.45 -0.62
CA GLU A 79 8.94 -20.25 0.52
C GLU A 79 8.86 -19.48 1.85
N VAL A 80 8.81 -18.15 1.80
CA VAL A 80 8.63 -17.31 2.98
C VAL A 80 7.14 -17.13 3.24
N THR A 81 6.58 -18.02 4.07
CA THR A 81 5.15 -18.02 4.43
C THR A 81 4.87 -17.36 5.78
N GLU A 82 5.87 -17.28 6.65
CA GLU A 82 5.73 -16.73 7.99
C GLU A 82 6.03 -15.23 8.06
N PRO A 83 5.45 -14.52 9.04
CA PRO A 83 5.85 -13.15 9.36
C PRO A 83 7.36 -13.09 9.67
N LEU A 84 8.03 -12.05 9.18
CA LEU A 84 9.45 -11.81 9.48
C LEU A 84 9.61 -10.54 10.30
N THR A 85 10.48 -10.58 11.29
CA THR A 85 10.94 -9.41 12.03
C THR A 85 11.88 -8.55 11.19
N SER A 86 12.12 -7.31 11.63
CA SER A 86 13.11 -6.44 10.97
C SER A 86 14.52 -7.05 10.99
N ALA A 87 14.87 -7.81 12.02
CA ALA A 87 16.17 -8.46 12.13
C ALA A 87 16.35 -9.58 11.10
N GLU A 88 15.34 -10.43 10.91
CA GLU A 88 15.36 -11.51 9.91
C GLU A 88 15.37 -10.95 8.48
N ILE A 89 14.60 -9.88 8.22
CA ILE A 89 14.64 -9.17 6.94
C ILE A 89 16.04 -8.62 6.69
N GLN A 90 16.67 -8.01 7.70
CA GLN A 90 18.03 -7.50 7.57
C GLN A 90 19.02 -8.64 7.27
N ALA A 91 18.89 -9.80 7.94
CA ALA A 91 19.73 -10.95 7.67
C ALA A 91 19.61 -11.44 6.22
N LEU A 92 18.39 -11.54 5.69
CA LEU A 92 18.14 -11.86 4.28
C LEU A 92 18.75 -10.83 3.33
N LEU A 93 18.72 -9.54 3.67
CA LEU A 93 19.32 -8.50 2.83
C LEU A 93 20.86 -8.50 2.86
N GLN A 94 21.46 -8.88 3.99
CA GLN A 94 22.92 -9.01 4.11
C GLN A 94 23.47 -10.24 3.41
N GLN A 95 22.71 -11.34 3.42
CA GLN A 95 23.06 -12.58 2.74
C GLN A 95 21.91 -12.99 1.81
N PRO A 96 21.74 -12.28 0.68
CA PRO A 96 20.61 -12.49 -0.20
C PRO A 96 20.67 -13.87 -0.84
N PRO A 97 19.70 -14.77 -0.58
CA PRO A 97 19.63 -16.04 -1.28
C PRO A 97 19.32 -15.81 -2.77
N ALA A 98 19.61 -16.81 -3.60
CA ALA A 98 19.44 -16.70 -5.05
C ALA A 98 18.03 -16.27 -5.47
N TRP A 99 16.99 -16.82 -4.82
CA TRP A 99 15.60 -16.44 -5.10
C TRP A 99 15.35 -14.95 -4.85
N LEU A 100 15.92 -14.38 -3.78
CA LEU A 100 15.70 -12.97 -3.43
C LEU A 100 16.36 -12.04 -4.45
N VAL A 101 17.54 -12.42 -4.95
CA VAL A 101 18.23 -11.66 -6.02
C VAL A 101 17.38 -11.65 -7.29
N THR A 102 16.90 -12.82 -7.73
CA THR A 102 16.07 -12.95 -8.93
C THR A 102 14.77 -12.17 -8.79
N GLU A 103 14.06 -12.33 -7.67
CA GLU A 103 12.76 -11.67 -7.44
C GLU A 103 12.88 -10.15 -7.36
N ARG A 104 13.97 -9.62 -6.79
CA ARG A 104 14.23 -8.17 -6.77
C ARG A 104 14.50 -7.62 -8.17
N ALA A 105 15.23 -8.36 -9.01
CA ALA A 105 15.45 -7.97 -10.40
C ALA A 105 14.12 -7.93 -11.19
N THR A 106 13.31 -9.00 -11.08
CA THR A 106 11.98 -9.03 -11.70
C THR A 106 11.08 -7.91 -11.20
N GLN A 107 11.07 -7.64 -9.89
CA GLN A 107 10.24 -6.58 -9.32
C GLN A 107 10.68 -5.19 -9.78
N PHE A 108 11.98 -4.99 -10.02
CA PHE A 108 12.50 -3.75 -10.58
C PHE A 108 12.03 -3.55 -12.03
N GLU A 109 12.20 -4.56 -12.89
CA GLU A 109 11.76 -4.50 -14.30
C GLU A 109 10.25 -4.24 -14.41
N VAL A 110 9.44 -4.91 -13.60
CA VAL A 110 7.99 -4.69 -13.56
C VAL A 110 7.64 -3.27 -13.14
N ARG A 111 8.37 -2.66 -12.19
CA ARG A 111 8.12 -1.28 -11.76
C ARG A 111 8.47 -0.28 -12.86
N GLU A 112 9.60 -0.45 -13.53
CA GLU A 112 9.99 0.37 -14.67
C GLU A 112 8.94 0.31 -15.78
N GLU A 113 8.43 -0.89 -16.08
CA GLU A 113 7.37 -1.07 -17.07
C GLU A 113 6.08 -0.35 -16.66
N GLN A 114 5.68 -0.48 -15.40
CA GLN A 114 4.47 0.18 -14.89
C GLN A 114 4.58 1.70 -14.96
N ILE A 115 5.76 2.27 -14.69
CA ILE A 115 6.02 3.71 -14.83
C ILE A 115 5.85 4.12 -16.30
N ARG A 116 6.50 3.41 -17.22
CA ARG A 116 6.41 3.68 -18.66
C ARG A 116 4.98 3.64 -19.18
N VAL A 117 4.22 2.62 -18.80
CA VAL A 117 2.80 2.47 -19.18
C VAL A 117 1.97 3.62 -18.63
N LYS A 118 2.16 3.96 -17.35
CA LYS A 118 1.44 5.06 -16.69
C LYS A 118 1.73 6.41 -17.35
N ASP A 119 2.98 6.70 -17.69
CA ASP A 119 3.37 7.96 -18.34
C ASP A 119 2.78 8.07 -19.74
N ARG A 120 2.85 6.98 -20.52
CA ARG A 120 2.21 6.89 -21.84
C ARG A 120 0.70 7.14 -21.75
N ASP A 121 0.03 6.51 -20.79
CA ASP A 121 -1.42 6.63 -20.64
C ASP A 121 -1.82 8.04 -20.14
N ALA A 122 -1.00 8.65 -19.28
CA ALA A 122 -1.16 10.03 -18.86
C ALA A 122 -0.98 11.02 -20.02
N GLU A 123 0.01 10.80 -20.90
CA GLU A 123 0.21 11.62 -22.10
C GLU A 123 -0.99 11.53 -23.05
N LYS A 124 -1.47 10.31 -23.32
CA LYS A 124 -2.66 10.09 -24.15
C LYS A 124 -3.89 10.79 -23.57
N ALA A 125 -4.11 10.68 -22.25
CA ALA A 125 -5.21 11.35 -21.57
C ALA A 125 -5.10 12.88 -21.67
N ARG A 126 -3.90 13.46 -21.52
CA ARG A 126 -3.67 14.91 -21.70
C ARG A 126 -3.95 15.37 -23.11
N LYS A 127 -3.47 14.64 -24.13
CA LYS A 127 -3.73 14.97 -25.55
C LYS A 127 -5.22 14.94 -25.87
N LYS A 128 -5.93 13.90 -25.39
CA LYS A 128 -7.38 13.78 -25.56
C LYS A 128 -8.12 14.95 -24.91
N ALA A 129 -7.82 15.25 -23.64
CA ALA A 129 -8.44 16.36 -22.92
C ALA A 129 -8.16 17.71 -23.58
N HIS A 130 -6.96 17.91 -24.14
CA HIS A 130 -6.63 19.12 -24.89
C HIS A 130 -7.46 19.24 -26.18
N ALA A 131 -7.56 18.15 -26.96
CA ALA A 131 -8.36 18.13 -28.18
C ALA A 131 -9.85 18.40 -27.91
N GLU A 132 -10.41 17.79 -26.86
CA GLU A 132 -11.80 18.02 -26.43
C GLU A 132 -12.04 19.48 -26.00
N ARG A 133 -11.11 20.06 -25.24
CA ARG A 133 -11.18 21.48 -24.84
C ARG A 133 -11.15 22.40 -26.05
N PHE A 134 -10.24 22.15 -27.00
CA PHE A 134 -10.12 22.96 -28.21
C PHE A 134 -11.38 22.87 -29.08
N ALA A 135 -11.93 21.66 -29.27
CA ALA A 135 -13.17 21.47 -29.99
C ALA A 135 -14.35 22.23 -29.34
N ALA A 136 -14.49 22.13 -28.02
CA ALA A 136 -15.54 22.84 -27.28
C ALA A 136 -15.40 24.37 -27.33
N GLN A 137 -14.17 24.90 -27.35
CA GLN A 137 -13.92 26.34 -27.50
C GLN A 137 -14.31 26.83 -28.90
N ASN A 138 -13.93 26.09 -29.95
CA ASN A 138 -14.28 26.44 -31.32
C ASN A 138 -15.79 26.42 -31.55
N GLU A 139 -16.49 25.43 -31.00
CA GLU A 139 -17.95 25.34 -31.10
C GLU A 139 -18.64 26.54 -30.41
N LYS A 140 -18.16 26.93 -29.22
CA LYS A 140 -18.68 28.13 -28.51
C LYS A 140 -18.41 29.42 -29.29
N ALA A 141 -17.23 29.55 -29.92
CA ALA A 141 -16.90 30.70 -30.73
C ALA A 141 -17.80 30.80 -31.98
N ALA A 142 -18.06 29.68 -32.66
CA ALA A 142 -18.96 29.63 -33.80
C ALA A 142 -20.39 30.05 -33.43
N ARG A 143 -20.91 29.58 -32.28
CA ARG A 143 -22.25 29.94 -31.78
C ARG A 143 -22.38 31.42 -31.37
N LYS A 144 -21.28 32.10 -31.02
CA LYS A 144 -21.30 33.51 -30.62
C LYS A 144 -21.25 34.47 -31.83
N ASN A 145 -20.76 33.99 -32.96
CA ASN A 145 -20.61 34.77 -34.19
C ASN A 145 -21.74 34.55 -35.22
N SER A 146 -22.74 33.71 -34.90
CA SER A 146 -24.02 33.56 -35.63
C SER A 146 -25.13 34.28 -34.88
#